data_AF-A0A4P7VLX9-F1
#
_entry.id   AF-A0A4P7VLX9-F1
#
_cell.length_a   1.000
_cell.length_b   1.000
_cell.length_c   1.000
_cell.angle_alpha   90.00
_cell.angle_beta   90.00
_cell.angle_gamma   90.00
#
_symmetry.space_group_name_H-M   'P 1'
#
loop_
_entity.id
_entity.type
_entity.pdbx_description
1 polymer ?
#
loop_
_entity_poly.entity_id
_entity_poly.type
_entity_poly.pdbx_seq_one_letter_code
_entity_poly.pdbx_strand_id
1 'polypeptide(L)'
;MDNETKIIGRCPVCGGNVVKTCKGYRCENNTGEDGKCGLFINGVIGNRKMSDDEIAKLLEKRSILLDGFATKEWKAFPTVLVMGDDGVISMESIVARCPRCGGEIRVGAKAFNCSNYRQEGNPCDFVIWRNIGGHLMTLDDVREICADGVTSREIEMYGENGAIYRRKLGLSPDKTKVIKV
;
A
#
# COMPACT_ATOMS: atom_id res chain seq x y z
N MET A 1 33.45 -21.09 9.07
CA MET A 1 32.09 -21.25 8.49
C MET A 1 31.75 -19.92 7.87
N ASP A 2 31.63 -19.87 6.55
CA ASP A 2 31.25 -18.65 5.86
C ASP A 2 29.80 -18.33 6.25
N ASN A 3 29.61 -17.17 6.86
CA ASN A 3 28.30 -16.74 7.33
C ASN A 3 27.54 -16.16 6.14
N GLU A 4 26.70 -16.99 5.51
CA GLU A 4 25.90 -16.57 4.35
C GLU A 4 24.93 -15.44 4.74
N THR A 5 24.91 -14.37 3.95
CA THR A 5 24.07 -13.19 4.21
C THR A 5 22.85 -13.19 3.30
N LYS A 6 21.65 -13.13 3.88
CA LYS A 6 20.41 -13.05 3.11
C LYS A 6 20.14 -11.61 2.64
N ILE A 7 20.27 -11.38 1.34
CA ILE A 7 19.92 -10.12 0.67
C ILE A 7 18.42 -10.10 0.36
N ILE A 8 17.74 -9.01 0.71
CA ILE A 8 16.30 -8.82 0.52
C ILE A 8 16.00 -7.88 -0.64
N GLY A 9 16.87 -6.91 -0.91
CA GLY A 9 16.69 -5.95 -2.00
C GLY A 9 17.78 -4.88 -2.02
N ARG A 10 17.58 -3.84 -2.84
CA ARG A 10 18.46 -2.68 -2.92
C ARG A 10 17.95 -1.55 -2.04
N CYS A 11 18.87 -0.85 -1.40
CA CYS A 11 18.59 0.31 -0.56
C CYS A 11 18.17 1.49 -1.43
N PRO A 12 16.96 2.04 -1.27
CA PRO A 12 16.50 3.18 -2.06
C PRO A 12 17.19 4.51 -1.70
N VAL A 13 17.98 4.55 -0.63
CA VAL A 13 18.72 5.74 -0.16
C VAL A 13 20.14 5.80 -0.76
N CYS A 14 20.84 4.67 -0.84
CA CYS A 14 22.26 4.65 -1.28
C CYS A 14 22.61 3.57 -2.32
N GLY A 15 21.66 2.72 -2.72
CA GLY A 15 21.88 1.64 -3.70
C GLY A 15 22.56 0.37 -3.17
N GLY A 16 23.10 0.38 -1.94
CA GLY A 16 23.69 -0.82 -1.30
C GLY A 16 22.68 -1.94 -1.06
N ASN A 17 23.14 -3.15 -0.75
CA ASN A 17 22.23 -4.25 -0.41
C ASN A 17 21.54 -4.03 0.94
N VAL A 18 20.27 -4.40 1.02
CA VAL A 18 19.54 -4.52 2.28
C VAL A 18 19.55 -5.98 2.70
N VAL A 19 20.06 -6.24 3.89
CA VAL A 19 20.27 -7.58 4.43
C VAL A 19 19.33 -7.85 5.59
N LYS A 20 18.93 -9.10 5.76
CA LYS A 20 18.11 -9.53 6.89
C LYS A 20 18.97 -9.69 8.15
N THR A 21 18.43 -9.26 9.28
CA THR A 21 19.03 -9.35 10.62
C THR A 21 18.02 -9.91 11.61
N CYS A 22 18.46 -10.23 12.83
CA CYS A 22 17.55 -10.69 13.88
C CYS A 22 16.54 -9.61 14.34
N LYS A 23 16.85 -8.32 14.14
CA LYS A 23 15.99 -7.19 14.54
C LYS A 23 15.15 -6.62 13.39
N GLY A 24 15.36 -7.07 12.16
CA GLY A 24 14.73 -6.49 10.98
C GLY A 24 15.67 -6.48 9.77
N TYR A 25 15.74 -5.36 9.06
CA TYR A 25 16.42 -5.24 7.78
C TYR A 25 17.32 -4.02 7.79
N ARG A 26 18.56 -4.17 7.39
CA ARG A 26 19.58 -3.12 7.48
C ARG A 26 20.29 -2.96 6.14
N CYS A 27 20.56 -1.74 5.72
CA CYS A 27 21.47 -1.52 4.61
C CYS A 27 22.90 -1.96 5.01
N GLU A 28 23.62 -2.66 4.14
CA GLU A 28 25.00 -3.09 4.39
C GLU A 28 25.93 -1.90 4.70
N ASN A 29 25.66 -0.73 4.13
CA ASN A 29 26.39 0.53 4.34
C ASN A 29 26.02 1.27 5.64
N ASN A 30 25.09 0.73 6.42
CA ASN A 30 24.72 1.27 7.74
C ASN A 30 25.64 0.68 8.81
N THR A 31 26.88 1.17 8.89
CA THR A 31 27.98 0.58 9.68
C THR A 31 28.31 1.29 10.99
N GLY A 32 27.57 2.33 11.40
CA GLY A 32 27.83 3.06 12.64
C GLY A 32 28.44 4.44 12.40
N GLU A 33 29.51 4.80 13.13
CA GLU A 33 30.01 6.18 13.30
C GLU A 33 30.33 6.95 12.01
N ASP A 34 30.64 6.25 10.91
CA ASP A 34 30.88 6.82 9.56
C ASP A 34 29.83 6.36 8.50
N GLY A 35 28.71 5.78 8.95
CA GLY A 35 27.74 5.10 8.09
C GLY A 35 27.12 6.04 7.05
N LYS A 36 27.48 5.87 5.77
CA LYS A 36 26.93 6.64 4.63
C LYS A 36 25.42 6.49 4.43
N CYS A 37 24.78 5.53 5.12
CA CYS A 37 23.37 5.24 4.98
C CYS A 37 22.73 4.92 6.34
N GLY A 38 21.65 5.62 6.70
CA GLY A 38 20.90 5.40 7.93
C GLY A 38 19.78 4.35 7.83
N LEU A 39 19.58 3.71 6.67
CA LEU A 39 18.42 2.83 6.46
C LEU A 39 18.45 1.61 7.39
N PHE A 40 17.46 1.55 8.27
CA PHE A 40 17.15 0.40 9.11
C PHE A 40 15.63 0.27 9.25
N ILE A 41 15.09 -0.90 8.92
CA ILE A 41 13.66 -1.21 8.98
C ILE A 41 13.45 -2.27 10.05
N ASN A 42 12.65 -1.97 11.06
CA ASN A 42 12.32 -2.94 12.10
C ASN A 42 11.56 -4.15 11.50
N GLY A 43 11.85 -5.36 11.98
CA GLY A 43 11.15 -6.58 11.57
C GLY A 43 9.69 -6.62 12.03
N VAL A 44 9.32 -5.77 12.99
CA VAL A 44 7.96 -5.57 13.47
C VAL A 44 7.60 -4.09 13.35
N ILE A 45 6.49 -3.81 12.66
CA ILE A 45 5.96 -2.46 12.43
C ILE A 45 4.48 -2.47 12.81
N GLY A 46 4.04 -1.57 13.70
CA GLY A 46 2.63 -1.47 14.12
C GLY A 46 2.03 -2.80 14.63
N ASN A 47 2.76 -3.47 15.52
CA ASN A 47 2.40 -4.78 16.09
C ASN A 47 2.25 -5.92 15.06
N ARG A 48 2.83 -5.77 13.88
CA ARG A 48 2.79 -6.75 12.80
C ARG A 48 4.19 -7.13 12.36
N LYS A 49 4.47 -8.43 12.26
CA LYS A 49 5.72 -8.94 11.71
C LYS A 49 5.74 -8.76 10.20
N MET A 50 6.84 -8.25 9.67
CA MET A 50 7.02 -8.03 8.24
C MET A 50 7.64 -9.26 7.57
N SER A 51 7.10 -9.65 6.40
CA SER A 51 7.68 -10.70 5.58
C SER A 51 8.82 -10.18 4.70
N ASP A 52 9.68 -11.08 4.23
CA ASP A 52 10.79 -10.72 3.34
C ASP A 52 10.27 -10.10 2.03
N ASP A 53 9.20 -10.65 1.46
CA ASP A 53 8.59 -10.17 0.22
C ASP A 53 7.94 -8.79 0.38
N GLU A 54 7.33 -8.51 1.54
CA GLU A 54 6.74 -7.20 1.83
C GLU A 54 7.80 -6.11 1.92
N ILE A 55 8.96 -6.45 2.52
CA ILE A 55 10.08 -5.52 2.63
C ILE A 55 10.75 -5.32 1.29
N ALA A 56 10.95 -6.39 0.50
CA ALA A 56 11.44 -6.27 -0.86
C ALA A 56 10.55 -5.34 -1.70
N LYS A 57 9.23 -5.53 -1.65
CA LYS A 57 8.26 -4.65 -2.32
C LYS A 57 8.29 -3.21 -1.80
N LEU A 58 8.44 -3.01 -0.49
CA LEU A 58 8.54 -1.67 0.09
C LEU A 58 9.82 -0.95 -0.37
N LEU A 59 10.95 -1.65 -0.45
CA LEU A 59 12.21 -1.10 -0.95
C LEU A 59 12.12 -0.71 -2.43
N GLU A 60 11.42 -1.51 -3.24
CA GLU A 60 11.22 -1.26 -4.67
C GLU A 60 10.23 -0.11 -4.92
N LYS A 61 9.02 -0.21 -4.37
CA LYS A 61 7.91 0.70 -4.67
C LYS A 61 7.86 1.95 -3.79
N ARG A 62 8.62 1.98 -2.68
CA ARG A 62 8.56 2.99 -1.61
C ARG A 62 7.20 3.16 -0.94
N SER A 63 6.15 2.49 -1.41
CA SER A 63 4.87 2.42 -0.74
C SER A 63 4.19 1.07 -0.96
N ILE A 64 3.53 0.56 0.08
CA ILE A 64 2.77 -0.70 0.00
C ILE A 64 1.57 -0.65 0.94
N LEU A 65 0.40 -1.03 0.43
CA LEU A 65 -0.80 -1.23 1.23
C LEU A 65 -0.76 -2.61 1.90
N LEU A 66 -0.89 -2.65 3.22
CA LEU A 66 -0.89 -3.88 4.00
C LEU A 66 -2.01 -3.88 5.05
N ASP A 67 -2.44 -5.08 5.41
CA ASP A 67 -3.43 -5.34 6.45
C ASP A 67 -2.79 -6.04 7.65
N GLY A 68 -3.52 -6.13 8.77
CA GLY A 68 -3.08 -6.90 9.94
C GLY A 68 -2.20 -6.13 10.92
N PHE A 69 -2.13 -4.80 10.81
CA PHE A 69 -1.60 -3.95 11.89
C PHE A 69 -2.61 -3.89 13.03
N ALA A 70 -2.13 -3.64 14.24
CA ALA A 70 -2.98 -3.57 15.42
C ALA A 70 -2.62 -2.38 16.31
N THR A 71 -3.63 -1.73 16.88
CA THR A 71 -3.41 -0.70 17.91
C THR A 71 -2.90 -1.33 19.21
N LYS A 72 -2.59 -0.51 20.22
CA LYS A 72 -2.22 -1.02 21.56
C LYS A 72 -3.36 -1.83 22.19
N GLU A 73 -4.60 -1.52 21.82
CA GLU A 73 -5.83 -2.20 22.21
C GLU A 73 -6.18 -3.38 21.27
N TRP A 74 -5.24 -3.83 20.44
CA TRP A 74 -5.39 -4.97 19.51
C TRP A 74 -6.49 -4.81 18.46
N LYS A 75 -6.90 -3.57 18.18
CA LYS A 75 -7.83 -3.30 17.08
C LYS A 75 -7.09 -3.37 15.75
N ALA A 76 -7.48 -4.30 14.90
CA ALA A 76 -6.88 -4.46 13.59
C ALA A 76 -7.21 -3.28 12.66
N PHE A 77 -6.22 -2.81 11.89
CA PHE A 77 -6.41 -1.81 10.86
C PHE A 77 -5.48 -2.04 9.65
N PRO A 78 -5.93 -1.68 8.44
CA PRO A 78 -5.05 -1.59 7.28
C PRO A 78 -4.39 -0.21 7.22
N THR A 79 -3.22 -0.14 6.60
CA THR A 79 -2.54 1.13 6.33
C THR A 79 -1.57 1.00 5.16
N VAL A 80 -1.22 2.11 4.54
CA VAL A 80 -0.09 2.17 3.61
C VAL A 80 1.16 2.43 4.41
N LEU A 81 2.21 1.62 4.21
CA LEU A 81 3.56 1.99 4.61
C LEU A 81 4.16 2.84 3.51
N VAL A 82 4.65 4.02 3.84
CA VAL A 82 5.33 4.94 2.91
C VAL A 82 6.74 5.15 3.41
N MET A 83 7.71 5.03 2.51
CA MET A 83 9.13 5.27 2.78
C MET A 83 9.53 6.64 2.24
N GLY A 84 9.98 7.52 3.14
CA GLY A 84 10.56 8.81 2.80
C GLY A 84 11.93 8.68 2.12
N ASP A 85 12.43 9.78 1.55
CA ASP A 85 13.73 9.84 0.89
C ASP A 85 14.91 9.56 1.84
N ASP A 86 14.71 9.81 3.13
CA ASP A 86 15.64 9.52 4.22
C ASP A 86 15.58 8.05 4.70
N GLY A 87 14.64 7.25 4.16
CA GLY A 87 14.42 5.87 4.56
C GLY A 87 13.51 5.71 5.78
N VAL A 88 12.93 6.78 6.32
CA VAL A 88 11.94 6.71 7.40
C VAL A 88 10.64 6.14 6.87
N ILE A 89 10.01 5.24 7.62
CA ILE A 89 8.73 4.64 7.27
C ILE A 89 7.60 5.27 8.09
N SER A 90 6.60 5.81 7.41
CA SER A 90 5.35 6.32 7.98
C SER A 90 4.19 5.36 7.69
N MET A 91 3.14 5.45 8.52
CA MET A 91 1.85 4.79 8.27
C MET A 91 0.84 5.84 7.81
N GLU A 92 0.31 5.67 6.61
CA GLU A 92 -0.62 6.60 6.01
C GLU A 92 -1.93 5.90 5.66
N SER A 93 -3.04 6.43 6.20
CA SER A 93 -4.37 5.93 5.86
C SER A 93 -4.93 6.55 4.58
N ILE A 94 -4.40 7.69 4.14
CA ILE A 94 -4.87 8.42 2.96
C ILE A 94 -4.16 7.84 1.74
N VAL A 95 -4.93 7.49 0.69
CA VAL A 95 -4.40 6.87 -0.53
C VAL A 95 -4.55 7.72 -1.77
N ALA A 96 -5.56 8.60 -1.80
CA ALA A 96 -5.87 9.47 -2.93
C ALA A 96 -6.82 10.62 -2.52
N ARG A 97 -7.13 11.51 -3.46
CA ARG A 97 -8.23 12.49 -3.35
C ARG A 97 -9.49 11.93 -4.01
N CYS A 98 -10.64 12.25 -3.43
CA CYS A 98 -11.93 11.77 -3.87
C CYS A 98 -12.30 12.41 -5.22
N PRO A 99 -12.56 11.63 -6.28
CA PRO A 99 -12.89 12.18 -7.59
C PRO A 99 -14.28 12.82 -7.64
N ARG A 100 -15.12 12.60 -6.62
CA ARG A 100 -16.48 13.15 -6.50
C ARG A 100 -16.50 14.49 -5.75
N CYS A 101 -15.80 14.60 -4.62
CA CYS A 101 -15.90 15.77 -3.72
C CYS A 101 -14.57 16.42 -3.32
N GLY A 102 -13.42 15.88 -3.76
CA GLY A 102 -12.09 16.37 -3.40
C GLY A 102 -11.61 16.00 -1.99
N GLY A 103 -12.45 15.36 -1.16
CA GLY A 103 -12.06 14.84 0.16
C GLY A 103 -10.96 13.77 0.10
N GLU A 104 -10.53 13.26 1.24
CA GLU A 104 -9.49 12.22 1.29
C GLU A 104 -10.11 10.83 1.10
N ILE A 105 -9.51 10.01 0.26
CA ILE A 105 -9.84 8.58 0.20
C ILE A 105 -8.95 7.87 1.20
N ARG A 106 -9.57 7.20 2.18
CA ARG A 106 -8.89 6.48 3.25
C ARG A 106 -9.08 4.98 3.13
N VAL A 107 -8.03 4.21 3.33
CA VAL A 107 -8.12 2.76 3.34
C VAL A 107 -8.83 2.25 4.59
N GLY A 108 -9.78 1.34 4.40
CA GLY A 108 -10.46 0.58 5.45
C GLY A 108 -10.40 -0.92 5.15
N ALA A 109 -10.90 -1.74 6.08
CA ALA A 109 -10.77 -3.20 5.98
C ALA A 109 -11.55 -3.81 4.80
N LYS A 110 -12.66 -3.19 4.39
CA LYS A 110 -13.52 -3.69 3.30
C LYS A 110 -13.48 -2.82 2.04
N ALA A 111 -13.17 -1.55 2.20
CA ALA A 111 -13.24 -0.56 1.14
C ALA A 111 -12.32 0.63 1.43
N PHE A 112 -12.02 1.38 0.39
CA PHE A 112 -11.49 2.74 0.47
C PHE A 112 -12.67 3.70 0.51
N ASN A 113 -12.74 4.55 1.53
CA ASN A 113 -13.89 5.39 1.81
C ASN A 113 -13.50 6.86 1.72
N CYS A 114 -14.38 7.69 1.16
CA CYS A 114 -14.23 9.14 1.28
C CYS A 114 -14.33 9.57 2.75
N SER A 115 -13.45 10.46 3.19
CA SER A 115 -13.45 11.05 4.53
C SER A 115 -14.73 11.83 4.84
N ASN A 116 -15.42 12.32 3.82
CA ASN A 116 -16.59 13.18 3.95
C ASN A 116 -17.91 12.39 4.01
N TYR A 117 -17.87 11.06 4.14
CA TYR A 117 -19.08 10.21 4.22
C TYR A 117 -19.99 10.50 5.41
N ARG A 118 -19.47 11.16 6.46
CA ARG A 118 -20.22 11.63 7.64
C ARG A 118 -20.30 13.15 7.74
N GLN A 119 -19.97 13.88 6.67
CA GLN A 119 -20.09 15.32 6.67
C GLN A 119 -21.57 15.72 6.77
N GLU A 120 -21.92 16.56 7.73
CA GLU A 120 -23.29 17.03 7.93
C GLU A 120 -23.73 17.92 6.74
N GLY A 121 -24.98 17.76 6.31
CA GLY A 121 -25.58 18.51 5.20
C GLY A 121 -25.19 18.06 3.79
N ASN A 122 -23.96 17.57 3.57
CA ASN A 122 -23.49 17.11 2.26
C ASN A 122 -22.53 15.89 2.35
N PRO A 123 -23.04 14.71 2.71
CA PRO A 123 -22.23 13.52 2.83
C PRO A 123 -21.75 13.02 1.46
N CYS A 124 -20.48 12.59 1.39
CA CYS A 124 -19.92 11.93 0.21
C CYS A 124 -19.80 10.42 0.44
N ASP A 125 -20.70 9.67 -0.17
CA ASP A 125 -20.80 8.21 -0.15
C ASP A 125 -19.85 7.48 -1.11
N PHE A 126 -18.94 8.19 -1.77
CA PHE A 126 -17.99 7.58 -2.70
C PHE A 126 -17.13 6.52 -2.01
N VAL A 127 -17.11 5.32 -2.60
CA VAL A 127 -16.47 4.13 -2.05
C VAL A 127 -15.85 3.29 -3.17
N ILE A 128 -14.68 2.74 -2.91
CA ILE A 128 -14.03 1.74 -3.77
C ILE A 128 -13.90 0.46 -2.96
N TRP A 129 -14.59 -0.60 -3.37
CA TRP A 129 -14.51 -1.90 -2.70
C TRP A 129 -13.11 -2.50 -2.87
N ARG A 130 -12.60 -3.16 -1.82
CA ARG A 130 -11.28 -3.80 -1.90
C ARG A 130 -11.24 -5.00 -2.83
N ASN A 131 -12.38 -5.62 -3.10
CA ASN A 131 -12.49 -6.72 -4.04
C ASN A 131 -13.54 -6.38 -5.09
N ILE A 132 -13.15 -6.39 -6.36
CA ILE A 132 -14.05 -6.17 -7.50
C ILE A 132 -13.83 -7.30 -8.51
N GLY A 133 -14.84 -8.16 -8.66
CA GLY A 133 -14.74 -9.31 -9.58
C GLY A 133 -13.62 -10.29 -9.22
N GLY A 134 -13.30 -10.44 -7.94
CA GLY A 134 -12.20 -11.29 -7.47
C GLY A 134 -10.82 -10.62 -7.51
N HIS A 135 -10.68 -9.46 -8.15
CA HIS A 135 -9.45 -8.67 -8.09
C HIS A 135 -9.33 -7.95 -6.75
N LEU A 136 -8.21 -8.13 -6.05
CA LEU A 136 -7.85 -7.36 -4.87
C LEU A 136 -7.26 -6.02 -5.30
N MET A 137 -7.98 -4.93 -5.04
CA MET A 137 -7.57 -3.58 -5.41
C MET A 137 -6.20 -3.24 -4.83
N THR A 138 -5.27 -2.89 -5.71
CA THR A 138 -3.94 -2.41 -5.31
C THR A 138 -3.97 -0.91 -5.04
N LEU A 139 -2.92 -0.40 -4.39
CA LEU A 139 -2.74 1.02 -4.17
C LEU A 139 -2.67 1.80 -5.50
N ASP A 140 -2.03 1.22 -6.51
CA ASP A 140 -1.88 1.81 -7.84
C ASP A 140 -3.24 1.90 -8.53
N ASP A 141 -4.06 0.83 -8.49
CA ASP A 141 -5.41 0.83 -9.08
C ASP A 141 -6.29 1.95 -8.48
N VAL A 142 -6.26 2.11 -7.15
CA VAL A 142 -7.05 3.13 -6.46
C VAL A 142 -6.58 4.54 -6.83
N ARG A 143 -5.26 4.76 -6.91
CA ARG A 143 -4.68 6.04 -7.30
C ARG A 143 -5.02 6.40 -8.74
N GLU A 144 -4.88 5.46 -9.67
CA GLU A 144 -5.25 5.65 -11.08
C GLU A 144 -6.75 5.96 -11.23
N ILE A 145 -7.63 5.18 -10.60
CA ILE A 145 -9.09 5.44 -10.67
C ILE A 145 -9.43 6.83 -10.11
N CYS A 146 -8.79 7.25 -9.02
CA CYS A 146 -9.05 8.57 -8.44
C CYS A 146 -8.48 9.73 -9.26
N ALA A 147 -7.32 9.54 -9.90
CA ALA A 147 -6.64 10.58 -10.68
C ALA A 147 -7.18 10.68 -12.11
N ASP A 148 -7.25 9.54 -12.79
CA ASP A 148 -7.52 9.43 -14.23
C ASP A 148 -8.94 8.98 -14.53
N GLY A 149 -9.67 8.54 -13.51
CA GLY A 149 -11.03 8.03 -13.65
C GLY A 149 -11.11 6.60 -14.18
N VAL A 150 -9.98 5.98 -14.53
CA VAL A 150 -9.91 4.62 -15.09
C VAL A 150 -8.52 4.02 -14.90
N THR A 151 -8.43 2.70 -14.81
CA THR A 151 -7.15 2.00 -14.79
C THR A 151 -6.46 2.03 -16.15
N SER A 152 -5.14 2.17 -16.12
CA SER A 152 -4.28 2.24 -17.31
C SER A 152 -4.34 0.93 -18.11
N ARG A 153 -4.29 -0.20 -17.39
CA ARG A 153 -4.36 -1.57 -17.91
C ARG A 153 -5.67 -2.26 -17.57
N GLU A 154 -5.97 -3.31 -18.33
CA GLU A 154 -7.00 -4.26 -17.93
C GLU A 154 -6.54 -5.07 -16.71
N ILE A 155 -7.51 -5.39 -15.86
CA ILE A 155 -7.35 -6.14 -14.63
C ILE A 155 -7.97 -7.52 -14.80
N GLU A 156 -7.27 -8.53 -14.29
CA GLU A 156 -7.77 -9.90 -14.25
C GLU A 156 -8.89 -10.06 -13.22
N MET A 157 -10.00 -10.63 -13.65
CA MET A 157 -11.19 -10.87 -12.84
C MET A 157 -11.72 -12.29 -13.09
N TYR A 158 -12.54 -12.77 -12.17
CA TYR A 158 -13.05 -14.13 -12.16
C TYR A 158 -14.58 -14.12 -12.19
N GLY A 159 -15.16 -14.88 -13.12
CA GLY A 159 -16.60 -15.10 -13.22
C GLY A 159 -17.08 -16.14 -12.21
N GLU A 160 -18.39 -16.24 -12.03
CA GLU A 160 -18.99 -17.23 -11.11
C GLU A 160 -18.69 -18.68 -11.50
N ASN A 161 -18.49 -18.94 -12.80
CA ASN A 161 -18.07 -20.23 -13.34
C ASN A 161 -16.54 -20.47 -13.30
N GLY A 162 -15.78 -19.57 -12.69
CA GLY A 162 -14.31 -19.60 -12.64
C GLY A 162 -13.61 -19.08 -13.90
N ALA A 163 -14.36 -18.64 -14.92
CA ALA A 163 -13.75 -18.09 -16.13
C ALA A 163 -12.97 -16.81 -15.83
N ILE A 164 -11.75 -16.74 -16.34
CA ILE A 164 -10.92 -15.53 -16.26
C ILE A 164 -11.34 -14.59 -17.38
N TYR A 165 -11.60 -13.32 -17.03
CA TYR A 165 -11.80 -12.24 -17.99
C TYR A 165 -11.01 -11.01 -17.57
N ARG A 166 -10.78 -10.12 -18.52
CA ARG A 166 -10.03 -8.88 -18.30
C ARG A 166 -10.86 -7.67 -18.70
N ARG A 167 -10.90 -6.68 -17.83
CA ARG A 167 -11.61 -5.40 -18.02
C ARG A 167 -10.86 -4.29 -17.32
N LYS A 168 -11.05 -3.06 -17.78
CA LYS A 168 -10.61 -1.90 -17.00
C LYS A 168 -11.60 -1.65 -15.86
N LEU A 169 -11.12 -1.00 -14.81
CA LEU A 169 -11.99 -0.44 -13.78
C LEU A 169 -11.99 1.07 -13.92
N GLY A 170 -13.15 1.69 -13.92
CA GLY A 170 -13.28 3.13 -14.06
C GLY A 170 -14.47 3.69 -13.31
N LEU A 171 -14.55 5.01 -13.25
CA LEU A 171 -15.66 5.71 -12.63
C LEU A 171 -16.90 5.61 -13.51
N SER A 172 -18.06 5.46 -12.87
CA SER A 172 -19.34 5.71 -13.54
C SER A 172 -19.41 7.17 -14.03
N PRO A 173 -20.24 7.49 -15.04
CA PRO A 173 -20.33 8.86 -15.58
C PRO A 173 -20.64 9.93 -14.52
N ASP A 174 -21.41 9.58 -13.49
CA ASP A 174 -21.77 10.43 -12.34
C ASP A 174 -20.72 10.40 -11.20
N LYS A 175 -19.63 9.64 -11.37
CA LYS A 175 -18.55 9.43 -10.40
C LYS A 175 -19.01 8.93 -9.03
N THR A 176 -20.14 8.23 -8.97
CA THR A 176 -20.64 7.67 -7.70
C THR A 176 -20.05 6.31 -7.38
N LYS A 177 -19.62 5.54 -8.39
CA LYS A 177 -19.20 4.15 -8.25
C LYS A 177 -18.03 3.82 -9.16
N VAL A 178 -17.29 2.77 -8.81
CA VAL A 178 -16.35 2.10 -9.71
C VAL A 178 -17.09 1.00 -10.46
N ILE A 179 -16.97 1.00 -11.79
CA ILE A 179 -17.60 0.07 -12.72
C ILE A 179 -16.55 -0.60 -13.60
N LYS A 180 -16.94 -1.73 -14.19
CA LYS A 180 -16.14 -2.42 -15.21
C LYS A 180 -16.41 -1.72 -16.55
N VAL A 181 -15.35 -1.29 -17.23
CA VAL A 181 -15.37 -0.60 -18.53
C VAL A 181 -14.70 -1.43 -19.60
#